data_AF-A0A9D8CG33-F1
#
_entry.id   AF-A0A9D8CG33-F1
#
_cell.length_a   1.000
_cell.length_b   1.000
_cell.length_c   1.000
_cell.angle_alpha   90.00
_cell.angle_beta   90.00
_cell.angle_gamma   90.00
#
_symmetry.space_group_name_H-M   'P 1'
#
loop_
_entity.id
_entity.type
_entity.pdbx_description
1 polymer ?
#
loop_
_entity_poly.entity_id
_entity_poly.type
_entity_poly.pdbx_seq_one_letter_code
_entity_poly.pdbx_strand_id
1 'polypeptide(L)'
;MSDKYAATQTATENPRDTEYRLFARVTNALLNNQDANTTGYIQAIDWNRRLWLTLQADLASEENKLPKELKAQLISLLIWVDKHSRKAMRGEETVAPLIEVNRAIMEGLRAKPGG
;
A
#
# COMPACT_ATOMS: atom_id res chain seq x y z
N MET A 1 -18.29 37.29 -24.09
CA MET A 1 -17.07 37.14 -23.27
C MET A 1 -17.50 36.41 -22.01
N SER A 2 -17.05 35.17 -21.83
CA SER A 2 -17.48 34.31 -20.73
C SER A 2 -16.63 34.57 -19.50
N ASP A 3 -17.25 35.09 -18.45
CA ASP A 3 -16.63 35.29 -17.15
C ASP A 3 -16.53 33.97 -16.39
N LYS A 4 -15.28 33.47 -16.35
CA LYS A 4 -14.60 32.64 -15.36
C LYS A 4 -15.47 31.97 -14.29
N TYR A 5 -15.64 30.65 -14.43
CA TYR A 5 -15.92 29.78 -13.29
C TYR A 5 -14.73 29.80 -12.32
N ALA A 6 -14.94 30.43 -11.17
CA ALA A 6 -14.11 30.24 -9.99
C ALA A 6 -14.34 28.81 -9.47
N ALA A 7 -13.46 27.89 -9.86
CA ALA A 7 -13.41 26.57 -9.24
C ALA A 7 -12.73 26.69 -7.88
N THR A 8 -13.55 26.70 -6.83
CA THR A 8 -13.16 26.54 -5.44
C THR A 8 -12.29 25.29 -5.30
N GLN A 9 -10.98 25.48 -5.14
CA GLN A 9 -10.05 24.43 -4.72
C GLN A 9 -10.29 24.16 -3.23
N THR A 10 -11.32 23.38 -2.92
CA THR A 10 -11.40 22.71 -1.64
C THR A 10 -10.23 21.72 -1.62
N ALA A 11 -9.31 21.88 -0.66
CA ALA A 11 -8.18 20.99 -0.47
C ALA A 11 -8.68 19.61 0.02
N THR A 12 -9.25 18.81 -0.87
CA THR A 12 -9.48 17.39 -0.66
C THR A 12 -8.12 16.71 -0.70
N GLU A 13 -7.70 16.08 0.40
CA GLU A 13 -6.46 15.28 0.45
C GLU A 13 -6.38 14.39 -0.80
N ASN A 14 -5.24 14.44 -1.50
CA ASN A 14 -4.99 13.59 -2.66
C ASN A 14 -4.98 12.12 -2.19
N PRO A 15 -5.81 11.23 -2.76
CA PRO A 15 -5.86 9.82 -2.38
C PRO A 15 -4.48 9.14 -2.34
N ARG A 16 -3.58 9.52 -3.26
CA ARG A 16 -2.19 9.00 -3.30
C ARG A 16 -1.37 9.41 -2.08
N ASP A 17 -1.57 10.60 -1.54
CA ASP A 17 -0.88 11.06 -0.34
C ASP A 17 -1.38 10.29 0.88
N THR A 18 -2.67 9.96 0.92
CA THR A 18 -3.26 9.13 1.98
C THR A 18 -2.73 7.70 1.90
N GLU A 19 -2.70 7.09 0.73
CA GLU A 19 -2.07 5.77 0.51
C GLU A 19 -0.61 5.77 0.94
N TYR A 20 0.16 6.79 0.52
CA TYR A 20 1.58 6.92 0.89
C TYR A 20 1.77 6.95 2.40
N ARG A 21 0.97 7.77 3.12
CA ARG A 21 1.06 7.88 4.59
C ARG A 21 0.71 6.55 5.28
N LEU A 22 -0.28 5.82 4.77
CA LEU A 22 -0.64 4.51 5.32
C LEU A 22 0.48 3.49 5.14
N PHE A 23 1.06 3.40 3.94
CA PHE A 23 2.23 2.56 3.69
C PHE A 23 3.42 2.93 4.57
N ALA A 24 3.71 4.22 4.74
CA ALA A 24 4.80 4.69 5.59
C ALA A 24 4.63 4.23 7.04
N ARG A 25 3.41 4.34 7.60
CA ARG A 25 3.11 3.94 8.98
C ARG A 25 3.24 2.43 9.18
N VAL A 26 2.67 1.64 8.27
CA VAL A 26 2.77 0.17 8.29
C VAL A 26 4.23 -0.28 8.17
N THR A 27 4.99 0.32 7.26
CA THR A 27 6.40 -0.01 7.03
C THR A 27 7.24 0.28 8.28
N ASN A 28 6.99 1.40 8.95
CA ASN A 28 7.63 1.71 10.23
C ASN A 28 7.25 0.70 11.33
N ALA A 29 6.00 0.23 11.35
CA ALA A 29 5.59 -0.81 12.30
C ALA A 29 6.35 -2.13 12.05
N LEU A 30 6.52 -2.55 10.80
CA LEU A 30 7.31 -3.73 10.45
C LEU A 30 8.79 -3.54 10.83
N LEU A 31 9.37 -2.37 10.60
CA LEU A 31 10.77 -2.06 10.96
C LEU A 31 11.00 -2.14 12.47
N ASN A 32 10.04 -1.64 13.26
CA ASN A 32 10.14 -1.58 14.73
C ASN A 32 9.76 -2.89 15.42
N ASN A 33 9.15 -3.85 14.70
CA ASN A 33 8.69 -5.12 15.25
C ASN A 33 9.21 -6.28 14.40
N GLN A 34 10.49 -6.61 14.53
CA GLN A 34 11.14 -7.70 13.78
C GLN A 34 11.42 -8.95 14.62
N ASP A 35 11.17 -8.94 15.93
CA ASP A 35 11.28 -10.12 16.78
C ASP A 35 10.04 -10.99 16.66
N ALA A 36 10.19 -12.14 15.98
CA ALA A 36 9.13 -13.10 15.69
C ALA A 36 8.41 -13.66 16.93
N ASN A 37 8.99 -13.53 18.13
CA ASN A 37 8.41 -14.02 19.37
C ASN A 37 7.46 -13.01 20.05
N THR A 38 7.29 -11.82 19.46
CA THR A 38 6.50 -10.75 20.07
C THR A 38 5.11 -10.63 19.46
N THR A 39 4.13 -10.21 20.27
CA THR A 39 2.81 -9.84 19.77
C THR A 39 2.89 -8.69 18.77
N GLY A 40 3.83 -7.75 18.98
CA GLY A 40 4.05 -6.62 18.08
C GLY A 40 4.42 -7.04 16.66
N TYR A 41 5.21 -8.11 16.51
CA TYR A 41 5.55 -8.68 15.20
C TYR A 41 4.33 -9.19 14.44
N ILE A 42 3.49 -10.00 15.10
CA ILE A 42 2.26 -10.52 14.50
C ILE A 42 1.29 -9.38 14.16
N GLN A 43 1.15 -8.39 15.03
CA GLN A 43 0.30 -7.22 14.80
C GLN A 43 0.77 -6.36 13.62
N ALA A 44 2.08 -6.14 13.50
CA ALA A 44 2.64 -5.38 12.38
C ALA A 44 2.41 -6.10 11.04
N ILE A 45 2.57 -7.42 11.00
CA ILE A 45 2.29 -8.22 9.80
C ILE A 45 0.80 -8.22 9.45
N ASP A 46 -0.09 -8.39 10.45
CA ASP A 46 -1.54 -8.38 10.21
C ASP A 46 -2.00 -7.01 9.68
N TRP A 47 -1.47 -5.92 10.24
CA TRP A 47 -1.77 -4.58 9.75
C TRP A 47 -1.31 -4.38 8.30
N ASN A 48 -0.09 -4.82 7.97
CA ASN A 48 0.40 -4.80 6.59
C ASN A 48 -0.52 -5.58 5.64
N ARG A 49 -0.87 -6.81 6.03
CA ARG A 49 -1.73 -7.69 5.25
C ARG A 49 -3.11 -7.06 5.01
N ARG A 50 -3.70 -6.44 6.03
CA ARG A 50 -5.00 -5.75 5.91
C ARG A 50 -4.94 -4.55 4.97
N LEU A 51 -3.88 -3.74 5.04
CA LEU A 51 -3.69 -2.62 4.11
C LEU A 51 -3.72 -3.11 2.65
N TRP A 52 -2.97 -4.17 2.36
CA TRP A 52 -2.96 -4.77 1.02
C TRP A 52 -4.34 -5.31 0.61
N LEU A 53 -5.07 -5.99 1.49
CA LEU A 53 -6.43 -6.46 1.19
C LEU A 53 -7.42 -5.31 0.93
N THR A 54 -7.28 -4.18 1.63
CA THR A 54 -8.10 -2.99 1.36
C THR A 54 -7.84 -2.43 -0.04
N LEU A 55 -6.58 -2.41 -0.49
CA LEU A 55 -6.21 -1.98 -1.84
C LEU A 55 -6.79 -2.91 -2.93
N GLN A 56 -7.01 -4.19 -2.62
CA GLN A 56 -7.65 -5.10 -3.57
C GLN A 56 -9.02 -4.61 -4.04
N ALA A 57 -9.82 -4.12 -3.08
CA ALA A 57 -11.18 -3.66 -3.35
C ALA A 57 -11.16 -2.45 -4.29
N ASP A 58 -10.21 -1.54 -4.09
CA ASP A 58 -10.03 -0.38 -4.96
C ASP A 58 -9.54 -0.79 -6.37
N LEU A 59 -8.56 -1.70 -6.47
CA LEU A 59 -8.06 -2.19 -7.76
C LEU A 59 -9.14 -2.90 -8.60
N ALA A 60 -10.07 -3.57 -7.92
CA ALA A 60 -11.20 -4.27 -8.53
C ALA A 60 -12.35 -3.34 -8.94
N SER A 61 -12.36 -2.08 -8.48
CA SER A 61 -13.39 -1.10 -8.83
C SER A 61 -13.34 -0.72 -10.31
N GLU A 62 -14.52 -0.59 -10.93
CA GLU A 62 -14.67 -0.07 -12.30
C GLU A 62 -14.23 1.40 -12.41
N GLU A 63 -14.25 2.14 -11.29
CA GLU A 63 -13.81 3.53 -11.23
C GLU A 63 -12.28 3.69 -11.21
N ASN A 64 -11.54 2.60 -10.93
CA ASN A 64 -10.09 2.65 -10.89
C ASN A 64 -9.52 2.74 -12.32
N LYS A 65 -8.81 3.82 -12.63
CA LYS A 65 -8.33 4.15 -13.98
C LYS A 65 -6.89 3.69 -14.27
N LEU A 66 -6.31 2.84 -13.42
CA LEU A 66 -4.97 2.32 -13.67
C LEU A 66 -4.94 1.44 -14.93
N PRO A 67 -3.82 1.46 -15.70
CA PRO A 67 -3.62 0.53 -16.81
C PRO A 67 -3.80 -0.92 -16.37
N LYS A 68 -4.37 -1.75 -17.25
CA LYS A 68 -4.69 -3.15 -16.96
C LYS A 68 -3.45 -3.94 -16.52
N GLU A 69 -2.31 -3.68 -17.16
CA GLU A 69 -1.03 -4.31 -16.88
C GLU A 69 -0.54 -3.96 -15.46
N LEU A 70 -0.66 -2.69 -15.07
CA LEU A 70 -0.30 -2.24 -13.73
C LEU A 70 -1.24 -2.83 -12.67
N LYS A 71 -2.55 -2.88 -12.93
CA LYS A 71 -3.50 -3.56 -12.04
C LYS A 71 -3.12 -5.03 -11.84
N ALA A 72 -2.80 -5.74 -12.93
CA ALA A 72 -2.40 -7.14 -12.85
C ALA A 72 -1.13 -7.32 -12.00
N GLN A 73 -0.12 -6.47 -12.17
CA GLN A 73 1.10 -6.48 -11.35
C GLN A 73 0.79 -6.24 -9.86
N LEU A 74 -0.06 -5.27 -9.53
CA LEU A 74 -0.45 -4.97 -8.16
C LEU A 74 -1.25 -6.11 -7.52
N ILE A 75 -2.13 -6.76 -8.29
CA ILE A 75 -2.87 -7.96 -7.83
C ILE A 75 -1.90 -9.13 -7.56
N SER A 76 -0.90 -9.35 -8.43
CA SER A 76 0.13 -10.37 -8.20
C SER A 76 0.93 -10.08 -6.91
N LEU A 77 1.29 -8.82 -6.66
CA LEU A 77 1.97 -8.41 -5.43
C LEU A 77 1.09 -8.67 -4.20
N LEU A 78 -0.19 -8.34 -4.25
CA LEU A 78 -1.13 -8.61 -3.16
C LEU A 78 -1.17 -10.09 -2.79
N ILE A 79 -1.28 -10.98 -3.79
CA ILE A 79 -1.31 -12.43 -3.57
C ILE A 79 0.00 -12.89 -2.90
N TRP A 80 1.13 -12.35 -3.36
CA TRP A 80 2.43 -12.66 -2.77
C TRP A 80 2.53 -12.15 -1.32
N VAL A 81 2.10 -10.91 -1.04
CA VAL A 81 2.08 -10.32 0.31
C VAL A 81 1.22 -11.14 1.27
N ASP A 82 0.02 -11.57 0.86
CA ASP A 82 -0.84 -12.42 1.69
C ASP A 82 -0.14 -13.74 2.07
N LYS A 83 0.48 -14.41 1.08
CA LYS A 83 1.21 -15.66 1.30
C LYS A 83 2.44 -15.47 2.19
N HIS A 84 3.25 -14.45 1.90
CA HIS A 84 4.48 -14.16 2.66
C HIS A 84 4.16 -13.75 4.09
N SER A 85 3.13 -12.92 4.29
CA SER A 85 2.66 -12.53 5.63
C SER A 85 2.31 -13.74 6.49
N ARG A 86 1.59 -14.72 5.93
CA ARG A 86 1.22 -15.95 6.67
C ARG A 86 2.45 -16.78 7.04
N LYS A 87 3.46 -16.88 6.16
CA LYS A 87 4.72 -17.56 6.45
C LYS A 87 5.50 -16.84 7.54
N ALA A 88 5.61 -15.51 7.43
CA ALA A 88 6.29 -14.69 8.42
C ALA A 88 5.65 -14.81 9.80
N MET A 89 4.31 -14.81 9.89
CA MET A 89 3.59 -15.04 11.16
C MET A 89 3.86 -16.42 11.78
N ARG A 90 4.22 -17.44 10.98
CA ARG A 90 4.62 -18.77 11.47
C ARG A 90 6.12 -18.86 11.79
N GLY A 91 6.87 -17.78 11.62
CA GLY A 91 8.33 -17.76 11.78
C GLY A 91 9.11 -18.46 10.66
N GLU A 92 8.45 -18.78 9.54
CA GLU A 92 9.08 -19.47 8.39
C GLU A 92 9.87 -18.51 7.50
N GLU A 93 9.56 -17.20 7.58
CA GLU A 93 10.16 -16.13 6.78
C GLU A 93 10.30 -14.88 7.64
N THR A 94 11.15 -13.94 7.21
CA THR A 94 11.28 -12.63 7.86
C THR A 94 10.32 -11.59 7.25
N VAL A 95 10.14 -10.46 7.93
CA VAL A 95 9.36 -9.32 7.42
C VAL A 95 10.13 -8.43 6.43
N ALA A 96 11.44 -8.62 6.27
CA ALA A 96 12.27 -7.77 5.41
C ALA A 96 11.75 -7.69 3.97
N PRO A 97 11.32 -8.78 3.31
CA PRO A 97 10.74 -8.70 1.97
C PRO A 97 9.43 -7.87 1.90
N LEU A 98 8.61 -7.86 2.96
CA LEU A 98 7.40 -7.03 3.02
C LEU A 98 7.75 -5.54 3.09
N ILE A 99 8.80 -5.20 3.84
CA ILE A 99 9.31 -3.83 3.97
C ILE A 99 9.78 -3.32 2.61
N GLU A 100 10.54 -4.11 1.86
CA GLU A 100 11.05 -3.71 0.54
C GLU A 100 9.93 -3.50 -0.48
N VAL A 101 8.93 -4.39 -0.50
CA VAL A 101 7.76 -4.20 -1.36
C VAL A 101 7.01 -2.91 -1.02
N ASN A 102 6.80 -2.61 0.26
CA ASN A 102 6.13 -1.37 0.66
C ASN A 102 6.93 -0.12 0.26
N ARG A 103 8.27 -0.15 0.37
CA ARG A 103 9.14 0.94 -0.07
C ARG A 103 9.02 1.18 -1.57
N ALA A 104 9.04 0.13 -2.39
CA ALA A 104 8.87 0.24 -3.84
C ALA A 104 7.49 0.85 -4.21
N ILE A 105 6.42 0.46 -3.50
CA ILE A 105 5.10 1.08 -3.69
C ILE A 105 5.12 2.56 -3.30
N MET A 106 5.71 2.91 -2.17
CA MET A 106 5.84 4.29 -1.72
C MET A 106 6.60 5.17 -2.72
N GLU A 107 7.65 4.64 -3.35
CA GLU A 107 8.37 5.30 -4.44
C GLU A 107 7.47 5.52 -5.66
N GLY A 108 6.72 4.50 -6.07
CA GLY A 108 5.75 4.59 -7.16
C GLY A 108 4.60 5.57 -6.88
N LEU A 109 4.18 5.72 -5.62
CA LEU A 109 3.16 6.68 -5.20
C LEU A 109 3.65 8.13 -5.28
N ARG A 110 4.93 8.36 -4.92
CA ARG A 110 5.60 9.67 -5.02
C ARG A 110 5.89 10.07 -6.46
N ALA A 111 6.19 9.11 -7.33
CA ALA A 111 6.29 9.36 -8.76
C ALA A 111 4.92 9.81 -9.29
N LYS A 112 4.84 10.99 -9.90
CA LYS A 112 3.65 11.37 -10.68
C LYS A 112 3.50 10.36 -11.83
N PRO A 113 2.32 9.78 -12.08
CA PRO A 113 2.15 8.90 -13.22
C PRO A 113 2.25 9.74 -14.50
N GLY A 114 3.42 9.69 -15.16
CA GLY A 114 3.70 10.35 -16.43
C GLY A 114 3.81 11.88 -16.35
N GLY A 115 4.98 12.40 -16.71
CA GLY A 115 5.00 13.62 -17.53
C GLY A 115 4.60 13.28 -18.96
#